data_AF-A0A1J4Y153-F1
#
_entry.id   AF-A0A1J4Y153-F1
#
_cell.length_a   1.000
_cell.length_b   1.000
_cell.length_c   1.000
_cell.angle_alpha   90.00
_cell.angle_beta   90.00
_cell.angle_gamma   90.00
#
_symmetry.space_group_name_H-M   'P 1'
#
loop_
_entity.id
_entity.type
_entity.pdbx_description
1 polymer ?
#
loop_
_entity_poly.entity_id
_entity_poly.type
_entity_poly.pdbx_seq_one_letter_code
_entity_poly.pdbx_strand_id
1 'polypeptide(L)'
;MKDARDATAKERLNPRPKLQLGHGLADDIASFVTDTWKGRCIAVIVDQNVAKLHGAFVSRLLAALPAGTVRIAVPALKTRAMKTWIEDSMLDAGFGRDSAIIAIGGGSLTDLAGFVAATYCRGIPWCTVPTTLLAMVDASIGGKTAIDVAQGKNLIGAFHEPSAVFADMDLLATLPDEELRNGMAEAIKTAMLSNAALLKDIASLRDLSVSVASPGVERVIRHCMDFKQAVVADDMAEQGRRVILNFGHTIGHAIEQLSGYAFSHGACVAMGLSVESLLLERLGHILPDERELLLSVLTAAGLPTMVPDVADAALLASMRMDKKSSHGAARFVRLSGMGDTSEPWLIGAETELILHCYKDCVSTDAPALSCSVSSGGVDEIASLRRCIDALDQELMVHLTRRQGIVAQIGTQKIKQGAAVLDQGREAAVLDTARRDAKQLGLDEDAALAVMQEIIRQSRLLQERNAKTGRAVEETNRLVMGVTVNEQDTKAINNKGAKEDAP
;
A
#
# COMPACT_ATOMS: atom_id res chain seq x y z
N MET A 1 -30.12 24.75 8.66
CA MET A 1 -30.23 24.94 7.18
C MET A 1 -28.89 25.12 6.48
N LYS A 2 -27.87 25.76 7.11
CA LYS A 2 -26.49 25.81 6.58
C LYS A 2 -25.81 24.43 6.65
N ASP A 3 -25.94 23.71 7.77
CA ASP A 3 -25.30 22.39 7.96
C ASP A 3 -25.84 21.30 7.03
N ALA A 4 -27.14 21.33 6.71
CA ALA A 4 -27.74 20.41 5.74
C ALA A 4 -27.30 20.70 4.28
N ARG A 5 -26.97 21.95 3.96
CA ARG A 5 -26.44 22.34 2.64
C ARG A 5 -24.94 22.01 2.50
N ASP A 6 -24.17 22.12 3.59
CA ASP A 6 -22.76 21.70 3.61
C ASP A 6 -22.60 20.18 3.60
N ALA A 7 -23.47 19.44 4.30
CA ALA A 7 -23.51 17.98 4.24
C ALA A 7 -23.81 17.48 2.82
N THR A 8 -24.80 18.08 2.14
CA THR A 8 -25.15 17.71 0.75
C THR A 8 -24.12 18.16 -0.28
N ALA A 9 -23.32 19.21 -0.02
CA ALA A 9 -22.19 19.58 -0.87
C ALA A 9 -20.98 18.65 -0.69
N LYS A 10 -20.64 18.27 0.55
CA LYS A 10 -19.60 17.27 0.86
C LYS A 10 -19.95 15.89 0.28
N GLU A 11 -21.20 15.46 0.42
CA GLU A 11 -21.68 14.16 -0.06
C GLU A 11 -21.74 14.09 -1.61
N ARG A 12 -21.92 15.24 -2.29
CA ARG A 12 -21.78 15.34 -3.75
C ARG A 12 -20.33 15.34 -4.24
N LEU A 13 -19.39 15.79 -3.42
CA LEU A 13 -17.96 15.83 -3.75
C LEU A 13 -17.28 14.48 -3.47
N ASN A 14 -17.70 13.75 -2.44
CA ASN A 14 -17.19 12.44 -2.08
C ASN A 14 -18.34 11.46 -1.78
N PRO A 15 -18.92 10.80 -2.80
CA PRO A 15 -19.91 9.75 -2.58
C PRO A 15 -19.28 8.62 -1.77
N ARG A 16 -20.05 8.03 -0.84
CA ARG A 16 -19.58 6.87 -0.06
C ARG A 16 -19.23 5.72 -1.02
N PRO A 17 -18.08 5.03 -0.82
CA PRO A 17 -17.73 3.90 -1.64
C PRO A 17 -18.77 2.78 -1.52
N LYS A 18 -19.04 2.10 -2.64
CA LYS A 18 -19.75 0.82 -2.60
C LYS A 18 -18.85 -0.22 -1.92
N LEU A 19 -19.32 -0.85 -0.85
CA LEU A 19 -18.63 -1.97 -0.22
C LEU A 19 -19.30 -3.28 -0.60
N GLN A 20 -18.59 -4.14 -1.32
CA GLN A 20 -19.06 -5.47 -1.69
C GLN A 20 -18.07 -6.51 -1.19
N LEU A 21 -18.58 -7.49 -0.45
CA LEU A 21 -17.81 -8.65 -0.01
C LEU A 21 -18.62 -9.90 -0.36
N GLY A 22 -17.93 -10.93 -0.82
CA GLY A 22 -18.52 -12.16 -1.32
C GLY A 22 -17.44 -13.04 -1.96
N HIS A 23 -17.86 -13.92 -2.87
CA HIS A 23 -16.99 -14.86 -3.59
C HIS A 23 -17.17 -14.69 -5.10
N GLY A 24 -16.09 -14.82 -5.86
CA GLY A 24 -16.12 -14.79 -7.32
C GLY A 24 -16.64 -13.47 -7.92
N LEU A 25 -16.21 -12.33 -7.38
CA LEU A 25 -16.76 -11.00 -7.67
C LEU A 25 -16.35 -10.40 -9.03
N ALA A 26 -15.71 -11.17 -9.91
CA ALA A 26 -15.24 -10.66 -11.21
C ALA A 26 -16.38 -10.07 -12.05
N ASP A 27 -17.54 -10.73 -12.09
CA ASP A 27 -18.69 -10.30 -12.88
C ASP A 27 -19.38 -9.08 -12.22
N ASP A 28 -19.41 -9.01 -10.89
CA ASP A 28 -19.91 -7.86 -10.14
C ASP A 28 -19.08 -6.59 -10.37
N ILE A 29 -17.74 -6.74 -10.41
CA ILE A 29 -16.82 -5.65 -10.74
C ILE A 29 -17.09 -5.16 -12.16
N ALA A 30 -17.24 -6.08 -13.12
CA ALA A 30 -17.53 -5.72 -14.51
C ALA A 30 -18.88 -5.02 -14.69
N SER A 31 -19.92 -5.47 -13.96
CA SER A 31 -21.23 -4.78 -13.92
C SER A 31 -21.07 -3.37 -13.38
N PHE A 32 -20.39 -3.21 -12.24
CA PHE A 32 -20.15 -1.89 -11.66
C PHE A 32 -19.45 -0.94 -12.62
N VAL A 33 -18.43 -1.41 -13.34
CA VAL A 33 -17.70 -0.62 -14.34
C VAL A 33 -18.62 -0.21 -15.49
N THR A 34 -19.43 -1.14 -15.99
CA THR A 34 -20.38 -0.87 -17.09
C THR A 34 -21.44 0.16 -16.70
N ASP A 35 -21.94 0.07 -15.48
CA ASP A 35 -23.02 0.92 -14.97
C ASP A 35 -22.51 2.31 -14.52
N THR A 36 -21.36 2.35 -13.85
CA THR A 36 -20.86 3.56 -13.17
C THR A 36 -19.82 4.31 -13.99
N TRP A 37 -18.99 3.59 -14.74
CA TRP A 37 -17.86 4.14 -15.49
C TRP A 37 -18.05 4.03 -17.01
N LYS A 38 -19.31 4.16 -17.45
CA LYS A 38 -19.69 4.06 -18.85
C LYS A 38 -18.82 4.97 -19.75
N GLY A 39 -18.17 4.35 -20.73
CA GLY A 39 -17.37 5.05 -21.74
C GLY A 39 -15.95 5.40 -21.33
N ARG A 40 -15.55 5.15 -20.06
CA ARG A 40 -14.20 5.38 -19.55
C ARG A 40 -13.19 4.33 -20.03
N CYS A 41 -11.92 4.71 -20.11
CA CYS A 41 -10.81 3.79 -20.35
C CYS A 41 -10.37 3.15 -19.02
N ILE A 42 -10.24 1.82 -18.97
CA ILE A 42 -9.99 1.09 -17.71
C ILE A 42 -8.55 0.58 -17.65
N ALA A 43 -7.83 0.99 -16.61
CA ALA A 43 -6.51 0.45 -16.28
C ALA A 43 -6.65 -0.52 -15.09
N VAL A 44 -6.27 -1.77 -15.29
CA VAL A 44 -6.24 -2.79 -14.22
C VAL A 44 -4.81 -2.87 -13.69
N ILE A 45 -4.54 -2.24 -12.56
CA ILE A 45 -3.26 -2.28 -11.87
C ILE A 45 -3.28 -3.47 -10.91
N VAL A 46 -2.40 -4.45 -11.11
CA VAL A 46 -2.41 -5.71 -10.36
C VAL A 46 -1.03 -6.04 -9.80
N ASP A 47 -0.99 -6.56 -8.57
CA ASP A 47 0.24 -7.08 -7.99
C ASP A 47 0.73 -8.28 -8.83
N GLN A 48 2.00 -8.29 -9.22
CA GLN A 48 2.58 -9.33 -10.06
C GLN A 48 2.47 -10.75 -9.46
N ASN A 49 2.51 -10.90 -8.14
CA ASN A 49 2.35 -12.17 -7.44
C ASN A 49 0.88 -12.59 -7.47
N VAL A 50 -0.04 -11.65 -7.24
CA VAL A 50 -1.49 -11.89 -7.38
C VAL A 50 -1.85 -12.26 -8.80
N ALA A 51 -1.28 -11.59 -9.82
CA ALA A 51 -1.52 -11.93 -11.22
C ALA A 51 -1.07 -13.36 -11.58
N LYS A 52 -0.02 -13.87 -10.90
CA LYS A 52 0.46 -15.25 -11.06
C LYS A 52 -0.42 -16.25 -10.32
N LEU A 53 -0.76 -15.98 -9.05
CA LEU A 53 -1.53 -16.88 -8.18
C LEU A 53 -3.01 -16.94 -8.56
N HIS A 54 -3.61 -15.79 -8.91
CA HIS A 54 -5.03 -15.64 -9.22
C HIS A 54 -5.25 -15.26 -10.70
N GLY A 55 -4.42 -15.77 -11.59
CA GLY A 55 -4.50 -15.48 -13.03
C GLY A 55 -5.86 -15.79 -13.65
N ALA A 56 -6.58 -16.79 -13.13
CA ALA A 56 -7.94 -17.13 -13.56
C ALA A 56 -8.96 -16.02 -13.23
N PHE A 57 -8.93 -15.49 -12.01
CA PHE A 57 -9.76 -14.35 -11.60
C PHE A 57 -9.46 -13.12 -12.45
N VAL A 58 -8.18 -12.77 -12.61
CA VAL A 58 -7.76 -11.62 -13.41
C VAL A 58 -8.18 -11.78 -14.88
N SER A 59 -8.03 -12.98 -15.44
CA SER A 59 -8.43 -13.25 -16.84
C SER A 59 -9.94 -13.16 -17.03
N ARG A 60 -10.73 -13.70 -16.08
CA ARG A 60 -12.19 -13.59 -16.10
C ARG A 60 -12.63 -12.14 -16.03
N LEU A 61 -12.07 -11.37 -15.11
CA LEU A 61 -12.36 -9.95 -14.97
C LEU A 61 -12.03 -9.19 -16.26
N LEU A 62 -10.83 -9.38 -16.81
CA LEU A 62 -10.44 -8.72 -18.07
C LEU A 62 -11.35 -9.08 -19.24
N ALA A 63 -11.82 -10.33 -19.33
CA ALA A 63 -12.75 -10.76 -20.36
C ALA A 63 -14.15 -10.15 -20.23
N ALA A 64 -14.57 -9.80 -19.00
CA ALA A 64 -15.85 -9.18 -18.71
C ALA A 64 -15.81 -7.64 -18.79
N LEU A 65 -14.62 -7.03 -18.78
CA LEU A 65 -14.44 -5.58 -18.87
C LEU A 65 -14.53 -5.08 -20.33
N PRO A 66 -14.80 -3.77 -20.54
CA PRO A 66 -14.85 -3.20 -21.88
C PRO A 66 -13.56 -3.39 -22.68
N ALA A 67 -13.69 -3.55 -24.00
CA ALA A 67 -12.56 -3.56 -24.93
C ALA A 67 -11.71 -2.29 -24.76
N GLY A 68 -10.38 -2.41 -24.89
CA GLY A 68 -9.47 -1.30 -24.54
C GLY A 68 -9.00 -1.29 -23.10
N THR A 69 -9.45 -2.23 -22.26
CA THR A 69 -8.90 -2.39 -20.91
C THR A 69 -7.43 -2.81 -20.97
N VAL A 70 -6.58 -2.09 -20.23
CA VAL A 70 -5.14 -2.39 -20.16
C VAL A 70 -4.79 -2.93 -18.78
N ARG A 71 -4.22 -4.13 -18.73
CA ARG A 71 -3.64 -4.69 -17.49
C ARG A 71 -2.22 -4.21 -17.34
N ILE A 72 -1.88 -3.69 -16.16
CA ILE A 72 -0.56 -3.24 -15.74
C ILE A 72 -0.15 -4.04 -14.49
N ALA A 73 0.67 -5.08 -14.66
CA ALA A 73 1.17 -5.89 -13.56
C ALA A 73 2.48 -5.32 -12.97
N VAL A 74 2.53 -5.07 -11.66
CA VAL A 74 3.69 -4.45 -10.97
C VAL A 74 4.05 -5.16 -9.67
N PRO A 75 5.32 -5.10 -9.25
CA PRO A 75 5.66 -5.30 -7.83
C PRO A 75 4.92 -4.26 -6.97
N ALA A 76 4.37 -4.67 -5.82
CA ALA A 76 3.70 -3.77 -4.88
C ALA A 76 4.68 -2.90 -4.06
N LEU A 77 5.62 -2.23 -4.73
CA LEU A 77 6.60 -1.32 -4.15
C LEU A 77 6.04 0.09 -4.09
N LYS A 78 5.82 0.61 -2.88
CA LYS A 78 5.25 1.94 -2.64
C LYS A 78 6.27 3.06 -2.80
N THR A 79 6.94 3.16 -3.94
CA THR A 79 8.01 4.15 -4.16
C THR A 79 7.63 5.21 -5.18
N ARG A 80 8.36 6.33 -5.21
CA ARG A 80 8.21 7.37 -6.25
C ARG A 80 8.44 6.79 -7.64
N ALA A 81 9.50 6.01 -7.82
CA ALA A 81 9.83 5.40 -9.10
C ALA A 81 8.74 4.47 -9.61
N MET A 82 8.13 3.65 -8.73
CA MET A 82 7.03 2.77 -9.15
C MET A 82 5.77 3.58 -9.52
N LYS A 83 5.45 4.62 -8.75
CA LYS A 83 4.36 5.55 -9.09
C LYS A 83 4.56 6.16 -10.48
N THR A 84 5.74 6.72 -10.75
CA THR A 84 6.09 7.27 -12.06
C THR A 84 5.98 6.21 -13.16
N TRP A 85 6.43 4.98 -12.91
CA TRP A 85 6.33 3.91 -13.88
C TRP A 85 4.88 3.58 -14.26
N ILE A 86 3.96 3.53 -13.28
CA ILE A 86 2.54 3.31 -13.53
C ILE A 86 1.93 4.48 -14.31
N GLU A 87 2.20 5.72 -13.88
CA GLU A 87 1.69 6.93 -14.54
C GLU A 87 2.13 6.99 -16.00
N ASP A 88 3.42 6.77 -16.27
CA ASP A 88 3.95 6.77 -17.62
C ASP A 88 3.39 5.61 -18.46
N SER A 89 3.22 4.43 -17.87
CA SER A 89 2.62 3.27 -18.57
C SER A 89 1.17 3.56 -18.99
N MET A 90 0.41 4.28 -18.18
CA MET A 90 -0.93 4.74 -18.52
C MET A 90 -0.88 5.81 -19.63
N LEU A 91 0.03 6.79 -19.55
CA LEU A 91 0.19 7.82 -20.58
C LEU A 91 0.57 7.22 -21.94
N ASP A 92 1.53 6.29 -21.95
CA ASP A 92 2.01 5.59 -23.15
C ASP A 92 0.89 4.76 -23.79
N ALA A 93 -0.06 4.25 -22.99
CA ALA A 93 -1.24 3.54 -23.47
C ALA A 93 -2.42 4.46 -23.87
N GLY A 94 -2.24 5.79 -23.79
CA GLY A 94 -3.22 6.79 -24.23
C GLY A 94 -4.31 7.13 -23.21
N PHE A 95 -4.13 6.80 -21.93
CA PHE A 95 -5.11 7.09 -20.87
C PHE A 95 -5.17 8.61 -20.58
N GLY A 96 -6.37 9.18 -20.65
CA GLY A 96 -6.65 10.60 -20.35
C GLY A 96 -7.43 10.82 -19.07
N ARG A 97 -8.11 11.98 -18.96
CA ARG A 97 -9.00 12.31 -17.82
C ARG A 97 -10.22 11.39 -17.71
N ASP A 98 -10.64 10.79 -18.82
CA ASP A 98 -11.74 9.84 -18.93
C ASP A 98 -11.35 8.42 -18.49
N SER A 99 -10.23 8.26 -17.79
CA SER A 99 -9.75 6.98 -17.28
C SER A 99 -10.39 6.60 -15.95
N ALA A 100 -10.27 5.33 -15.58
CA ALA A 100 -10.47 4.82 -14.23
C ALA A 100 -9.51 3.66 -13.91
N ILE A 101 -9.19 3.47 -12.64
CA ILE A 101 -8.27 2.43 -12.16
C ILE A 101 -9.02 1.33 -11.38
N ILE A 102 -8.69 0.07 -11.66
CA ILE A 102 -9.03 -1.07 -10.81
C ILE A 102 -7.72 -1.56 -10.18
N ALA A 103 -7.59 -1.46 -8.86
CA ALA A 103 -6.39 -1.86 -8.13
C ALA A 103 -6.58 -3.23 -7.46
N ILE A 104 -5.83 -4.26 -7.87
CA ILE A 104 -5.97 -5.65 -7.40
C ILE A 104 -4.70 -6.08 -6.65
N GLY A 105 -4.73 -6.03 -5.31
CA GLY A 105 -3.59 -6.41 -4.48
C GLY A 105 -3.82 -6.16 -2.99
N GLY A 106 -2.74 -6.29 -2.20
CA GLY A 106 -2.74 -5.90 -0.79
C GLY A 106 -2.67 -4.39 -0.56
N GLY A 107 -2.59 -3.98 0.71
CA GLY A 107 -2.59 -2.57 1.13
C GLY A 107 -1.52 -1.73 0.43
N SER A 108 -0.33 -2.32 0.19
CA SER A 108 0.74 -1.62 -0.50
C SER A 108 0.41 -1.25 -1.95
N LEU A 109 -0.19 -2.17 -2.70
CA LEU A 109 -0.59 -1.87 -4.07
C LEU A 109 -1.76 -0.88 -4.10
N THR A 110 -2.75 -1.06 -3.23
CA THR A 110 -3.94 -0.20 -3.21
C THR A 110 -3.60 1.23 -2.82
N ASP A 111 -2.67 1.45 -1.88
CA ASP A 111 -2.20 2.79 -1.54
C ASP A 111 -1.46 3.45 -2.71
N LEU A 112 -0.59 2.70 -3.38
CA LEU A 112 0.16 3.19 -4.53
C LEU A 112 -0.78 3.53 -5.70
N ALA A 113 -1.65 2.61 -6.09
CA ALA A 113 -2.59 2.78 -7.20
C ALA A 113 -3.63 3.87 -6.88
N GLY A 114 -4.07 3.98 -5.63
CA GLY A 114 -4.91 5.06 -5.17
C GLY A 114 -4.21 6.41 -5.26
N PHE A 115 -2.91 6.48 -4.96
CA PHE A 115 -2.16 7.74 -5.06
C PHE A 115 -1.89 8.12 -6.52
N VAL A 116 -1.66 7.14 -7.40
CA VAL A 116 -1.70 7.33 -8.85
C VAL A 116 -3.06 7.91 -9.26
N ALA A 117 -4.18 7.29 -8.84
CA ALA A 117 -5.52 7.76 -9.18
C ALA A 117 -5.79 9.19 -8.68
N ALA A 118 -5.27 9.55 -7.51
CA ALA A 118 -5.40 10.88 -6.93
C ALA A 118 -4.69 11.96 -7.74
N THR A 119 -3.53 11.66 -8.34
CA THR A 119 -2.69 12.64 -9.05
C THR A 119 -2.84 12.59 -10.58
N TYR A 120 -3.18 11.44 -11.14
CA TYR A 120 -3.32 11.25 -12.59
C TYR A 120 -4.43 12.16 -13.13
N CYS A 121 -4.10 13.01 -14.11
CA CYS A 121 -4.99 14.04 -14.62
C CYS A 121 -5.68 14.91 -13.54
N ARG A 122 -5.04 15.06 -12.36
CA ARG A 122 -5.55 15.74 -11.15
C ARG A 122 -6.76 15.04 -10.50
N GLY A 123 -6.84 13.73 -10.62
CA GLY A 123 -7.86 12.90 -10.01
C GLY A 123 -8.68 12.15 -11.06
N ILE A 124 -8.65 10.83 -10.99
CA ILE A 124 -9.53 9.91 -11.72
C ILE A 124 -10.22 8.95 -10.75
N PRO A 125 -11.41 8.41 -11.10
CA PRO A 125 -12.06 7.39 -10.30
C PRO A 125 -11.23 6.12 -10.22
N TRP A 126 -11.39 5.39 -9.12
CA TRP A 126 -10.74 4.12 -8.92
C TRP A 126 -11.54 3.21 -7.99
N CYS A 127 -11.25 1.91 -7.99
CA CYS A 127 -11.79 0.96 -7.04
C CYS A 127 -10.69 -0.02 -6.61
N THR A 128 -10.90 -0.66 -5.47
CA THR A 128 -9.97 -1.66 -4.92
C THR A 128 -10.58 -3.05 -4.96
N VAL A 129 -9.73 -4.03 -5.22
CA VAL A 129 -9.99 -5.46 -5.09
C VAL A 129 -8.93 -6.01 -4.13
N PRO A 130 -9.10 -5.83 -2.82
CA PRO A 130 -8.13 -6.25 -1.82
C PRO A 130 -7.88 -7.77 -1.85
N THR A 131 -6.62 -8.18 -1.79
CA THR A 131 -6.22 -9.61 -1.81
C THR A 131 -5.50 -10.06 -0.54
N THR A 132 -5.50 -9.23 0.49
CA THR A 132 -4.94 -9.56 1.81
C THR A 132 -5.99 -9.25 2.87
N LEU A 133 -5.98 -9.98 3.99
CA LEU A 133 -6.93 -9.72 5.07
C LEU A 133 -6.80 -8.28 5.57
N LEU A 134 -5.57 -7.79 5.77
CA LEU A 134 -5.28 -6.43 6.19
C LEU A 134 -5.93 -5.39 5.27
N ALA A 135 -5.85 -5.59 3.96
CA ALA A 135 -6.46 -4.67 3.00
C ALA A 135 -8.00 -4.74 3.04
N MET A 136 -8.59 -5.91 3.26
CA MET A 136 -10.04 -6.08 3.36
C MET A 136 -10.62 -5.42 4.62
N VAL A 137 -9.96 -5.58 5.76
CA VAL A 137 -10.47 -5.08 7.06
C VAL A 137 -10.05 -3.65 7.37
N ASP A 138 -8.99 -3.16 6.71
CA ASP A 138 -8.42 -1.85 7.01
C ASP A 138 -7.98 -1.09 5.74
N ALA A 139 -6.85 -1.44 5.11
CA ALA A 139 -6.14 -0.50 4.23
C ALA A 139 -6.93 -0.01 3.00
N SER A 140 -7.81 -0.84 2.43
CA SER A 140 -8.60 -0.44 1.24
C SER A 140 -9.77 0.50 1.54
N ILE A 141 -10.05 0.79 2.81
CA ILE A 141 -11.16 1.63 3.23
C ILE A 141 -10.63 2.93 3.84
N GLY A 142 -11.12 4.05 3.31
CA GLY A 142 -10.95 5.37 3.87
C GLY A 142 -9.98 6.29 3.14
N GLY A 143 -9.64 5.97 1.89
CA GLY A 143 -9.01 6.87 0.94
C GLY A 143 -7.61 7.37 1.29
N LYS A 144 -6.94 6.84 2.32
CA LYS A 144 -5.55 7.19 2.63
C LYS A 144 -4.66 6.49 1.61
N THR A 145 -4.11 7.24 0.65
CA THR A 145 -3.25 6.72 -0.40
C THR A 145 -1.87 7.36 -0.28
N ALA A 146 -0.79 6.59 -0.37
CA ALA A 146 0.54 7.11 -0.07
C ALA A 146 1.67 6.24 -0.65
N ILE A 147 2.85 6.83 -0.67
CA ILE A 147 4.13 6.17 -0.93
C ILE A 147 5.10 6.35 0.25
N ASP A 148 6.04 5.43 0.32
CA ASP A 148 7.14 5.43 1.28
C ASP A 148 8.32 6.23 0.71
N VAL A 149 9.07 6.87 1.61
CA VAL A 149 10.31 7.58 1.31
C VAL A 149 11.38 7.19 2.33
N ALA A 150 12.65 7.52 2.07
CA ALA A 150 13.74 7.18 2.98
C ALA A 150 13.54 7.68 4.43
N GLN A 151 12.78 8.77 4.60
CA GLN A 151 12.45 9.34 5.91
C GLN A 151 11.35 8.57 6.67
N GLY A 152 10.56 7.73 5.98
CA GLY A 152 9.51 6.94 6.61
C GLY A 152 8.40 6.50 5.66
N LYS A 153 7.54 5.62 6.17
CA LYS A 153 6.38 5.09 5.47
C LYS A 153 5.26 6.13 5.37
N ASN A 154 4.49 6.09 4.27
CA ASN A 154 3.25 6.84 4.09
C ASN A 154 3.34 8.38 4.27
N LEU A 155 4.53 8.98 4.15
CA LEU A 155 4.72 10.41 4.42
C LEU A 155 4.22 11.31 3.29
N ILE A 156 4.16 10.79 2.06
CA ILE A 156 3.71 11.53 0.87
C ILE A 156 2.51 10.81 0.28
N GLY A 157 1.39 11.50 0.15
CA GLY A 157 0.14 10.89 -0.27
C GLY A 157 -1.01 11.87 -0.44
N ALA A 158 -2.21 11.33 -0.61
CA ALA A 158 -3.46 12.06 -0.74
C ALA A 158 -4.62 11.30 -0.08
N PHE A 159 -5.62 12.05 0.40
CA PHE A 159 -6.94 11.50 0.69
C PHE A 159 -7.74 11.45 -0.61
N HIS A 160 -7.97 10.25 -1.14
CA HIS A 160 -8.71 9.99 -2.37
C HIS A 160 -9.54 8.72 -2.23
N GLU A 161 -10.82 8.84 -1.86
CA GLU A 161 -11.71 7.70 -1.65
C GLU A 161 -11.92 6.89 -2.94
N PRO A 162 -11.91 5.54 -2.87
CA PRO A 162 -12.33 4.72 -4.00
C PRO A 162 -13.82 4.88 -4.26
N SER A 163 -14.26 4.63 -5.48
CA SER A 163 -15.68 4.51 -5.82
C SER A 163 -16.29 3.21 -5.29
N ALA A 164 -15.47 2.16 -5.12
CA ALA A 164 -15.90 0.88 -4.58
C ALA A 164 -14.72 0.07 -4.00
N VAL A 165 -15.04 -0.82 -3.06
CA VAL A 165 -14.16 -1.86 -2.51
C VAL A 165 -14.83 -3.22 -2.73
N PHE A 166 -14.20 -4.09 -3.49
CA PHE A 166 -14.67 -5.44 -3.80
C PHE A 166 -13.78 -6.49 -3.12
N ALA A 167 -14.15 -6.89 -1.91
CA ALA A 167 -13.45 -7.91 -1.13
C ALA A 167 -13.93 -9.30 -1.53
N ASP A 168 -13.23 -9.93 -2.48
CA ASP A 168 -13.47 -11.31 -2.89
C ASP A 168 -12.70 -12.28 -2.00
N MET A 169 -13.45 -13.05 -1.20
CA MET A 169 -12.92 -14.00 -0.22
C MET A 169 -12.08 -15.10 -0.85
N ASP A 170 -12.32 -15.46 -2.11
CA ASP A 170 -11.55 -16.52 -2.79
C ASP A 170 -10.08 -16.11 -2.99
N LEU A 171 -9.79 -14.80 -2.98
CA LEU A 171 -8.43 -14.27 -3.13
C LEU A 171 -7.57 -14.46 -1.86
N LEU A 172 -8.19 -14.77 -0.72
CA LEU A 172 -7.44 -15.08 0.50
C LEU A 172 -6.94 -16.53 0.53
N ALA A 173 -7.40 -17.41 -0.36
CA ALA A 173 -7.08 -18.84 -0.34
C ALA A 173 -5.59 -19.17 -0.54
N THR A 174 -4.81 -18.24 -1.12
CA THR A 174 -3.36 -18.39 -1.29
C THR A 174 -2.56 -17.45 -0.39
N LEU A 175 -3.22 -16.75 0.55
CA LEU A 175 -2.56 -15.81 1.43
C LEU A 175 -1.70 -16.57 2.44
N PRO A 176 -0.40 -16.25 2.58
CA PRO A 176 0.44 -16.89 3.60
C PRO A 176 -0.10 -16.65 5.02
N ASP A 177 0.07 -17.63 5.91
CA ASP A 177 -0.41 -17.55 7.29
C ASP A 177 0.14 -16.32 8.03
N GLU A 178 1.36 -15.90 7.72
CA GLU A 178 1.97 -14.70 8.29
C GLU A 178 1.20 -13.42 7.91
N GLU A 179 0.75 -13.31 6.66
CA GLU A 179 -0.04 -12.18 6.18
C GLU A 179 -1.50 -12.24 6.65
N LEU A 180 -2.02 -13.45 6.87
CA LEU A 180 -3.31 -13.63 7.52
C LEU A 180 -3.26 -13.13 8.97
N ARG A 181 -2.22 -13.51 9.72
CA ARG A 181 -1.98 -13.01 11.09
C ARG A 181 -1.78 -11.50 11.10
N ASN A 182 -1.01 -10.98 10.16
CA ASN A 182 -0.79 -9.53 9.96
C ASN A 182 -2.12 -8.76 9.87
N GLY A 183 -3.06 -9.24 9.06
CA GLY A 183 -4.40 -8.64 8.96
C GLY A 183 -5.29 -8.86 10.18
N MET A 184 -5.12 -9.97 10.90
CA MET A 184 -5.93 -10.28 12.08
C MET A 184 -5.72 -9.26 13.21
N ALA A 185 -4.52 -8.68 13.34
CA ALA A 185 -4.25 -7.65 14.32
C ALA A 185 -5.20 -6.44 14.17
N GLU A 186 -5.49 -6.04 12.93
CA GLU A 186 -6.41 -4.93 12.63
C GLU A 186 -7.89 -5.30 12.86
N ALA A 187 -8.25 -6.56 12.63
CA ALA A 187 -9.58 -7.07 12.97
C ALA A 187 -9.78 -7.10 14.50
N ILE A 188 -8.78 -7.54 15.27
CA ILE A 188 -8.80 -7.53 16.75
C ILE A 188 -8.85 -6.11 17.29
N LYS A 189 -8.07 -5.17 16.74
CA LYS A 189 -8.18 -3.74 17.05
C LYS A 189 -9.61 -3.25 16.84
N THR A 190 -10.21 -3.59 15.69
CA THR A 190 -11.59 -3.18 15.38
C THR A 190 -12.60 -3.79 16.35
N ALA A 191 -12.40 -5.02 16.80
CA ALA A 191 -13.23 -5.64 17.83
C ALA A 191 -13.18 -4.88 19.16
N MET A 192 -11.98 -4.46 19.60
CA MET A 192 -11.81 -3.62 20.79
C MET A 192 -12.53 -2.27 20.68
N LEU A 193 -12.54 -1.68 19.48
CA LEU A 193 -13.17 -0.38 19.21
C LEU A 193 -14.69 -0.45 19.02
N SER A 194 -15.24 -1.61 18.65
CA SER A 194 -16.62 -1.69 18.17
C SER A 194 -17.55 -2.56 19.02
N ASN A 195 -17.14 -3.77 19.41
CA ASN A 195 -17.97 -4.68 20.22
C ASN A 195 -17.20 -5.93 20.68
N ALA A 196 -17.39 -6.31 21.94
CA ALA A 196 -16.95 -7.56 22.55
C ALA A 196 -17.39 -8.84 21.79
N ALA A 197 -18.55 -8.82 21.13
CA ALA A 197 -19.04 -9.98 20.38
C ALA A 197 -18.12 -10.35 19.22
N LEU A 198 -17.56 -9.36 18.52
CA LEU A 198 -16.61 -9.60 17.43
C LEU A 198 -15.32 -10.25 17.93
N LEU A 199 -14.86 -9.85 19.13
CA LEU A 199 -13.64 -10.43 19.71
C LEU A 199 -13.84 -11.91 20.06
N LYS A 200 -15.04 -12.28 20.53
CA LYS A 200 -15.43 -13.69 20.74
C LYS A 200 -15.56 -14.47 19.44
N ASP A 201 -16.11 -13.85 18.40
CA ASP A 201 -16.16 -14.45 17.06
C ASP A 201 -14.75 -14.75 16.56
N ILE A 202 -13.82 -13.81 16.68
CA ILE A 202 -12.40 -14.01 16.32
C ILE A 202 -11.78 -15.13 17.17
N ALA A 203 -11.99 -15.12 18.48
CA ALA A 203 -11.47 -16.16 19.39
C ALA A 203 -11.95 -17.58 19.03
N SER A 204 -13.13 -17.70 18.43
CA SER A 204 -13.70 -18.99 18.00
C SER A 204 -13.05 -19.56 16.75
N LEU A 205 -12.29 -18.75 16.00
CA LEU A 205 -11.55 -19.16 14.79
C LEU A 205 -10.25 -19.87 15.21
N ARG A 206 -10.37 -21.10 15.72
CA ARG A 206 -9.26 -21.89 16.29
C ARG A 206 -8.06 -22.13 15.36
N ASP A 207 -8.28 -22.08 14.04
CA ASP A 207 -7.24 -22.15 13.03
C ASP A 207 -7.61 -21.21 11.88
N LEU A 208 -6.91 -20.09 11.82
CA LEU A 208 -7.16 -19.06 10.81
C LEU A 208 -6.83 -19.56 9.40
N SER A 209 -5.82 -20.42 9.25
CA SER A 209 -5.40 -20.98 7.94
C SER A 209 -6.48 -21.86 7.32
N VAL A 210 -7.19 -22.63 8.16
CA VAL A 210 -8.30 -23.51 7.76
C VAL A 210 -9.61 -22.72 7.54
N SER A 211 -9.70 -21.52 8.12
CA SER A 211 -10.95 -20.78 8.30
C SER A 211 -11.21 -19.68 7.26
N VAL A 212 -10.34 -19.45 6.27
CA VAL A 212 -10.52 -18.38 5.28
C VAL A 212 -11.87 -18.47 4.54
N ALA A 213 -12.38 -19.69 4.32
CA ALA A 213 -13.69 -19.95 3.72
C ALA A 213 -14.84 -20.10 4.74
N SER A 214 -14.59 -19.84 6.04
CA SER A 214 -15.60 -20.01 7.06
C SER A 214 -16.57 -18.82 7.10
N PRO A 215 -17.87 -19.04 7.36
CA PRO A 215 -18.82 -17.96 7.60
C PRO A 215 -18.43 -17.02 8.75
N GLY A 216 -17.52 -17.46 9.64
CA GLY A 216 -17.01 -16.63 10.72
C GLY A 216 -16.08 -15.52 10.21
N VAL A 217 -15.16 -15.83 9.29
CA VAL A 217 -14.24 -14.83 8.74
C VAL A 217 -14.98 -13.80 7.89
N GLU A 218 -15.97 -14.22 7.09
CA GLU A 218 -16.80 -13.29 6.32
C GLU A 218 -17.52 -12.28 7.24
N ARG A 219 -18.10 -12.73 8.36
CA ARG A 219 -18.72 -11.83 9.35
C ARG A 219 -17.72 -10.86 9.96
N VAL A 220 -16.52 -11.34 10.30
CA VAL A 220 -15.46 -10.49 10.85
C VAL A 220 -15.06 -9.41 9.86
N ILE A 221 -14.82 -9.78 8.59
CA ILE A 221 -14.44 -8.84 7.54
C ILE A 221 -15.58 -7.84 7.31
N ARG A 222 -16.82 -8.30 7.18
CA ARG A 222 -17.99 -7.42 6.99
C ARG A 222 -18.07 -6.37 8.10
N HIS A 223 -17.99 -6.79 9.35
CA HIS A 223 -18.08 -5.87 10.49
C HIS A 223 -16.93 -4.86 10.49
N CYS A 224 -15.70 -5.30 10.18
CA CYS A 224 -14.56 -4.39 10.09
C CYS A 224 -14.75 -3.35 8.97
N MET A 225 -15.21 -3.79 7.80
CA MET A 225 -15.49 -2.91 6.66
C MET A 225 -16.54 -1.85 7.04
N ASP A 226 -17.66 -2.29 7.61
CA ASP A 226 -18.78 -1.41 7.97
C ASP A 226 -18.40 -0.43 9.08
N PHE A 227 -17.68 -0.90 10.12
CA PHE A 227 -17.20 -0.06 11.21
C PHE A 227 -16.22 1.00 10.71
N LYS A 228 -15.20 0.59 9.93
CA LYS A 228 -14.21 1.53 9.41
C LYS A 228 -14.86 2.57 8.49
N GLN A 229 -15.79 2.14 7.63
CA GLN A 229 -16.54 3.05 6.77
C GLN A 229 -17.39 4.05 7.54
N ALA A 230 -18.04 3.63 8.63
CA ALA A 230 -18.81 4.53 9.49
C ALA A 230 -17.90 5.60 10.12
N VAL A 231 -16.75 5.18 10.67
CA VAL A 231 -15.78 6.10 11.28
C VAL A 231 -15.18 7.08 10.27
N VAL A 232 -14.87 6.61 9.06
CA VAL A 232 -14.35 7.49 8.00
C VAL A 232 -15.41 8.45 7.47
N ALA A 233 -16.66 8.00 7.35
CA ALA A 233 -17.76 8.86 6.91
C ALA A 233 -17.99 10.03 7.87
N ASP A 234 -17.76 9.81 9.18
CA ASP A 234 -17.84 10.86 10.19
C ASP A 234 -16.63 11.82 10.13
N ASP A 235 -15.44 11.33 9.80
CA ASP A 235 -14.19 12.11 9.81
C ASP A 235 -13.18 11.63 8.75
N MET A 236 -13.36 12.09 7.51
CA MET A 236 -12.50 11.69 6.40
C MET A 236 -11.05 12.16 6.56
N ALA A 237 -10.82 13.37 7.09
CA ALA A 237 -9.51 14.00 7.14
C ALA A 237 -8.71 13.70 8.43
N GLU A 238 -9.23 12.83 9.31
CA GLU A 238 -8.58 12.46 10.57
C GLU A 238 -8.35 13.64 11.53
N GLN A 239 -9.35 14.52 11.64
CA GLN A 239 -9.33 15.69 12.54
C GLN A 239 -10.21 15.53 13.79
N GLY A 240 -10.90 14.40 13.92
CA GLY A 240 -11.85 14.08 14.98
C GLY A 240 -11.94 12.58 15.23
N ARG A 241 -13.15 12.01 15.10
CA ARG A 241 -13.47 10.62 15.49
C ARG A 241 -12.53 9.58 14.88
N ARG A 242 -12.00 9.79 13.68
CA ARG A 242 -11.16 8.79 12.99
C ARG A 242 -9.87 8.47 13.74
N VAL A 243 -9.47 9.33 14.69
CA VAL A 243 -8.34 9.06 15.58
C VAL A 243 -8.48 7.76 16.39
N ILE A 244 -9.70 7.27 16.63
CA ILE A 244 -9.93 6.02 17.36
C ILE A 244 -9.34 4.80 16.63
N LEU A 245 -9.24 4.85 15.29
CA LEU A 245 -8.66 3.77 14.49
C LEU A 245 -7.16 3.58 14.74
N ASN A 246 -6.53 4.51 15.47
CA ASN A 246 -5.13 4.46 15.84
C ASN A 246 -4.87 3.81 17.22
N PHE A 247 -5.83 3.05 17.76
CA PHE A 247 -5.61 2.26 18.98
C PHE A 247 -4.54 1.20 18.73
N GLY A 248 -3.58 1.07 19.64
CA GLY A 248 -2.39 0.22 19.49
C GLY A 248 -1.31 0.79 18.55
N HIS A 249 -1.58 1.89 17.84
CA HIS A 249 -0.64 2.43 16.86
C HIS A 249 0.40 3.39 17.45
N THR A 250 0.17 3.97 18.64
CA THR A 250 1.16 4.89 19.24
C THR A 250 2.41 4.11 19.66
N ILE A 251 2.23 2.98 20.35
CA ILE A 251 3.34 2.07 20.68
C ILE A 251 3.74 1.24 19.48
N GLY A 252 2.77 0.77 18.68
CA GLY A 252 3.03 -0.05 17.51
C GLY A 252 3.95 0.63 16.50
N HIS A 253 3.66 1.87 16.09
CA HIS A 253 4.55 2.61 15.18
C HIS A 253 5.93 2.88 15.78
N ALA A 254 6.03 3.07 17.10
CA ALA A 254 7.32 3.26 17.74
C ALA A 254 8.19 1.99 17.65
N ILE A 255 7.60 0.82 17.91
CA ILE A 255 8.29 -0.47 17.74
C ILE A 255 8.63 -0.70 16.26
N GLU A 256 7.72 -0.39 15.34
CA GLU A 256 7.95 -0.54 13.90
C GLU A 256 9.18 0.26 13.44
N GLN A 257 9.29 1.51 13.87
CA GLN A 257 10.42 2.38 13.56
C GLN A 257 11.72 1.94 14.25
N LEU A 258 11.67 1.67 15.56
CA LEU A 258 12.86 1.33 16.37
C LEU A 258 13.45 -0.04 16.01
N SER A 259 12.63 -0.96 15.54
CA SER A 259 13.08 -2.26 15.02
C SER A 259 13.64 -2.18 13.59
N GLY A 260 13.64 -1.00 12.96
CA GLY A 260 14.03 -0.84 11.57
C GLY A 260 13.12 -1.62 10.61
N TYR A 261 11.82 -1.73 10.94
CA TYR A 261 10.82 -2.47 10.18
C TYR A 261 11.07 -3.98 10.11
N ALA A 262 11.76 -4.56 11.10
CA ALA A 262 11.99 -6.01 11.18
C ALA A 262 10.71 -6.81 11.48
N PHE A 263 9.73 -6.19 12.15
CA PHE A 263 8.43 -6.78 12.41
C PHE A 263 7.40 -6.31 11.38
N SER A 264 6.42 -7.17 11.07
CA SER A 264 5.27 -6.77 10.26
C SER A 264 4.42 -5.71 10.98
N HIS A 265 3.64 -4.96 10.21
CA HIS A 265 2.75 -3.91 10.72
C HIS A 265 1.79 -4.47 11.79
N GLY A 266 1.10 -5.56 11.49
CA GLY A 266 0.16 -6.22 12.40
C GLY A 266 0.83 -6.77 13.66
N ALA A 267 2.06 -7.28 13.57
CA ALA A 267 2.82 -7.66 14.77
C ALA A 267 3.10 -6.44 15.67
N CYS A 268 3.48 -5.30 15.08
CA CYS A 268 3.67 -4.04 15.80
C CYS A 268 2.36 -3.54 16.42
N VAL A 269 1.24 -3.59 15.68
CA VAL A 269 -0.09 -3.23 16.20
C VAL A 269 -0.49 -4.15 17.35
N ALA A 270 -0.27 -5.46 17.27
CA ALA A 270 -0.57 -6.41 18.36
C ALA A 270 0.24 -6.13 19.65
N MET A 271 1.54 -5.86 19.49
CA MET A 271 2.41 -5.41 20.58
C MET A 271 1.91 -4.09 21.18
N GLY A 272 1.53 -3.13 20.34
CA GLY A 272 0.99 -1.86 20.78
C GLY A 272 -0.36 -2.00 21.49
N LEU A 273 -1.27 -2.86 21.00
CA LEU A 273 -2.53 -3.20 21.68
C LEU A 273 -2.27 -3.77 23.08
N SER A 274 -1.23 -4.61 23.23
CA SER A 274 -0.88 -5.22 24.52
C SER A 274 -0.43 -4.18 25.55
N VAL A 275 0.41 -3.21 25.14
CA VAL A 275 0.88 -2.12 26.02
C VAL A 275 -0.21 -1.07 26.26
N GLU A 276 -0.90 -0.62 25.20
CA GLU A 276 -1.92 0.43 25.31
C GLU A 276 -3.15 -0.05 26.08
N SER A 277 -3.52 -1.34 26.00
CA SER A 277 -4.58 -1.90 26.85
C SER A 277 -4.18 -1.95 28.32
N LEU A 278 -2.94 -2.32 28.66
CA LEU A 278 -2.45 -2.26 30.05
C LEU A 278 -2.47 -0.83 30.61
N LEU A 279 -2.11 0.14 29.77
CA LEU A 279 -2.21 1.56 30.14
C LEU A 279 -3.65 1.96 30.46
N LEU A 280 -4.61 1.58 29.60
CA LEU A 280 -6.02 1.87 29.84
C LEU A 280 -6.57 1.14 31.07
N GLU A 281 -6.15 -0.10 31.33
CA GLU A 281 -6.53 -0.86 32.54
C GLU A 281 -6.08 -0.11 33.80
N ARG A 282 -4.82 0.30 33.86
CA ARG A 282 -4.27 1.03 35.03
C ARG A 282 -4.91 2.40 35.25
N LEU A 283 -5.43 3.01 34.18
CA LEU A 283 -6.18 4.26 34.24
C LEU A 283 -7.69 4.04 34.51
N GLY A 284 -8.15 2.80 34.64
CA GLY A 284 -9.55 2.46 34.92
C GLY A 284 -10.50 2.61 33.73
N HIS A 285 -9.96 2.59 32.50
CA HIS A 285 -10.73 2.76 31.25
C HIS A 285 -11.22 1.45 30.64
N ILE A 286 -10.55 0.34 30.94
CA ILE A 286 -11.00 -1.02 30.59
C ILE A 286 -10.83 -1.92 31.81
N LEU A 287 -11.59 -3.01 31.86
CA LEU A 287 -11.52 -3.99 32.95
C LEU A 287 -10.36 -4.98 32.73
N PRO A 288 -9.77 -5.54 33.81
CA PRO A 288 -8.74 -6.58 33.71
C PRO A 288 -9.16 -7.77 32.84
N ASP A 289 -10.41 -8.24 32.97
CA ASP A 289 -10.96 -9.34 32.18
C ASP A 289 -11.06 -9.01 30.68
N GLU A 290 -11.30 -7.74 30.32
CA GLU A 290 -11.33 -7.30 28.92
C GLU A 290 -9.93 -7.34 28.30
N ARG A 291 -8.91 -6.93 29.07
CA ARG A 291 -7.51 -7.04 28.65
C ARG A 291 -7.07 -8.50 28.57
N GLU A 292 -7.41 -9.34 29.54
CA GLU A 292 -7.07 -10.77 29.52
C GLU A 292 -7.67 -11.43 28.26
N LEU A 293 -8.93 -11.12 27.94
CA LEU A 293 -9.56 -11.58 26.71
C LEU A 293 -8.76 -11.12 25.48
N LEU A 294 -8.44 -9.83 25.36
CA LEU A 294 -7.63 -9.31 24.25
C LEU A 294 -6.31 -10.09 24.07
N LEU A 295 -5.55 -10.28 25.15
CA LEU A 295 -4.27 -10.99 25.10
C LEU A 295 -4.45 -12.46 24.71
N SER A 296 -5.50 -13.12 25.20
CA SER A 296 -5.82 -14.49 24.82
C SER A 296 -6.13 -14.62 23.33
N VAL A 297 -6.86 -13.65 22.75
CA VAL A 297 -7.20 -13.66 21.31
C VAL A 297 -5.99 -13.34 20.45
N LEU A 298 -5.15 -12.38 20.84
CA LEU A 298 -3.88 -12.11 20.15
C LEU A 298 -2.99 -13.36 20.12
N THR A 299 -2.85 -14.02 21.28
CA THR A 299 -2.04 -15.24 21.40
C THR A 299 -2.62 -16.38 20.55
N ALA A 300 -3.95 -16.59 20.59
CA ALA A 300 -4.63 -17.60 19.78
C ALA A 300 -4.50 -17.33 18.27
N ALA A 301 -4.44 -16.06 17.88
CA ALA A 301 -4.18 -15.65 16.51
C ALA A 301 -2.68 -15.75 16.12
N GLY A 302 -1.80 -16.24 17.00
CA GLY A 302 -0.37 -16.35 16.73
C GLY A 302 0.34 -15.00 16.58
N LEU A 303 -0.20 -13.95 17.22
CA LEU A 303 0.36 -12.60 17.24
C LEU A 303 1.19 -12.36 18.51
N PRO A 304 2.27 -11.56 18.43
CA PRO A 304 3.09 -11.25 19.59
C PRO A 304 2.35 -10.30 20.55
N THR A 305 2.42 -10.63 21.83
CA THR A 305 1.92 -9.80 22.93
C THR A 305 3.03 -9.18 23.77
N MET A 306 4.27 -9.68 23.61
CA MET A 306 5.47 -9.15 24.25
C MET A 306 6.20 -8.22 23.31
N VAL A 307 6.75 -7.14 23.85
CA VAL A 307 7.51 -6.11 23.13
C VAL A 307 9.02 -6.35 23.24
N PRO A 308 9.82 -5.93 22.26
CA PRO A 308 11.27 -5.94 22.41
C PRO A 308 11.72 -4.96 23.49
N ASP A 309 12.85 -5.22 24.14
CA ASP A 309 13.46 -4.23 25.03
C ASP A 309 14.09 -3.10 24.21
N VAL A 310 13.74 -1.86 24.53
CA VAL A 310 14.23 -0.64 23.88
C VAL A 310 14.57 0.41 24.93
N ALA A 311 15.53 1.29 24.63
CA ALA A 311 15.87 2.38 25.53
C ALA A 311 14.69 3.34 25.74
N ASP A 312 14.36 3.64 27.00
CA ASP A 312 13.27 4.56 27.39
C ASP A 312 13.29 5.87 26.59
N ALA A 313 14.48 6.47 26.43
CA ALA A 313 14.65 7.73 25.69
C ALA A 313 14.27 7.60 24.20
N ALA A 314 14.58 6.47 23.57
CA ALA A 314 14.27 6.22 22.16
C ALA A 314 12.76 6.00 21.96
N LEU A 315 12.13 5.25 22.86
CA LEU A 315 10.68 5.04 22.85
C LEU A 315 9.92 6.37 22.98
N LEU A 316 10.28 7.18 23.97
CA LEU A 316 9.67 8.49 24.18
C LEU A 316 9.90 9.45 23.01
N ALA A 317 11.10 9.44 22.42
CA ALA A 317 11.40 10.26 21.25
C ALA A 317 10.56 9.85 20.03
N SER A 318 10.39 8.55 19.79
CA SER A 318 9.57 8.05 18.68
C SER A 318 8.09 8.40 18.87
N MET A 319 7.53 8.23 20.08
CA MET A 319 6.12 8.59 20.35
C MET A 319 5.82 10.09 20.21
N ARG A 320 6.80 10.98 20.38
CA ARG A 320 6.63 12.43 20.15
C ARG A 320 6.46 12.79 18.68
N MET A 321 6.89 11.94 17.77
CA MET A 321 6.72 12.12 16.33
C MET A 321 5.34 11.65 15.83
N ASP A 322 4.56 11.00 16.69
CA ASP A 322 3.20 10.58 16.36
C ASP A 322 2.27 11.79 16.19
N LYS A 323 1.43 11.75 15.16
CA LYS A 323 0.52 12.84 14.76
C LYS A 323 -0.50 13.22 15.86
N LYS A 324 -0.74 12.34 16.83
CA LYS A 324 -1.65 12.58 17.97
C LYS A 324 -1.00 13.34 19.12
N SER A 325 0.33 13.46 19.12
CA SER A 325 1.04 14.20 20.15
C SER A 325 0.60 15.68 20.16
N SER A 326 0.41 16.24 21.35
CA SER A 326 0.06 17.65 21.52
C SER A 326 0.99 18.26 22.53
N HIS A 327 1.61 19.40 22.19
CA HIS A 327 2.55 20.12 23.06
C HIS A 327 3.70 19.23 23.59
N GLY A 328 4.12 18.21 22.84
CA GLY A 328 5.22 17.31 23.21
C GLY A 328 4.85 16.16 24.16
N ALA A 329 3.57 16.03 24.54
CA ALA A 329 3.06 14.90 25.32
C ALA A 329 2.40 13.84 24.43
N ALA A 330 2.70 12.57 24.69
CA ALA A 330 2.09 11.44 24.00
C ALA A 330 0.60 11.33 24.36
N ARG A 331 -0.24 11.02 23.36
CA ARG A 331 -1.66 10.75 23.54
C ARG A 331 -2.01 9.38 23.00
N PHE A 332 -2.92 8.72 23.69
CA PHE A 332 -3.38 7.36 23.39
C PHE A 332 -4.87 7.38 23.09
N VAL A 333 -5.34 6.41 22.29
CA VAL A 333 -6.77 6.24 22.07
C VAL A 333 -7.40 5.81 23.39
N ARG A 334 -8.47 6.51 23.78
CA ARG A 334 -9.25 6.22 24.99
C ARG A 334 -10.42 5.32 24.63
N LEU A 335 -10.69 4.37 25.52
CA LEU A 335 -11.93 3.57 25.56
C LEU A 335 -12.69 3.88 26.86
N SER A 336 -14.02 3.73 26.84
CA SER A 336 -14.88 3.76 28.04
C SER A 336 -15.39 2.35 28.34
N GLY A 337 -14.51 1.35 28.29
CA GLY A 337 -14.84 -0.07 28.18
C GLY A 337 -14.73 -0.56 26.74
N MET A 338 -14.65 -1.88 26.57
CA MET A 338 -14.54 -2.50 25.25
C MET A 338 -15.76 -2.18 24.38
N GLY A 339 -15.53 -1.71 23.16
CA GLY A 339 -16.58 -1.31 22.21
C GLY A 339 -17.17 0.08 22.46
N ASP A 340 -16.74 0.80 23.49
CA ASP A 340 -17.17 2.18 23.76
C ASP A 340 -16.07 3.18 23.42
N THR A 341 -16.24 3.85 22.27
CA THR A 341 -15.37 4.92 21.78
C THR A 341 -16.03 6.31 21.89
N SER A 342 -16.83 6.51 22.94
CA SER A 342 -17.42 7.82 23.26
C SER A 342 -16.35 8.88 23.56
N GLU A 343 -16.67 10.14 23.25
CA GLU A 343 -15.77 11.25 23.57
C GLU A 343 -15.50 11.35 25.09
N PRO A 344 -14.28 11.77 25.50
CA PRO A 344 -13.15 12.15 24.65
C PRO A 344 -12.42 10.92 24.04
N TRP A 345 -11.95 11.03 22.79
CA TRP A 345 -11.28 9.93 22.07
C TRP A 345 -9.80 9.73 22.43
N LEU A 346 -9.17 10.73 23.04
CA LEU A 346 -7.76 10.71 23.38
C LEU A 346 -7.54 10.97 24.87
N ILE A 347 -6.58 10.25 25.44
CA ILE A 347 -6.13 10.41 26.82
C ILE A 347 -4.62 10.63 26.86
N GLY A 348 -4.16 11.47 27.79
CA GLY A 348 -2.74 11.62 28.12
C GLY A 348 -2.37 10.70 29.28
N ALA A 349 -1.09 10.33 29.36
CA ALA A 349 -0.57 9.55 30.47
C ALA A 349 0.78 10.11 30.94
N GLU A 350 1.08 9.94 32.22
CA GLU A 350 2.38 10.29 32.79
C GLU A 350 3.48 9.39 32.18
N THR A 351 4.67 9.96 32.00
CA THR A 351 5.79 9.28 31.33
C THR A 351 6.18 8.01 32.08
N GLU A 352 6.20 8.07 33.41
CA GLU A 352 6.51 6.97 34.30
C GLU A 352 5.54 5.81 34.12
N LEU A 353 4.24 6.10 34.00
CA LEU A 353 3.22 5.08 33.78
C LEU A 353 3.38 4.42 32.41
N ILE A 354 3.64 5.20 31.36
CA ILE A 354 3.86 4.68 30.01
C ILE A 354 5.05 3.71 29.99
N LEU A 355 6.19 4.13 30.56
CA LEU A 355 7.40 3.32 30.61
C LEU A 355 7.22 2.06 31.45
N HIS A 356 6.46 2.15 32.55
CA HIS A 356 6.18 0.98 33.37
C HIS A 356 5.28 -0.03 32.65
N CYS A 357 4.20 0.43 31.98
CA CYS A 357 3.37 -0.45 31.15
C CYS A 357 4.18 -1.11 30.02
N TYR A 358 5.10 -0.36 29.40
CA TYR A 358 5.97 -0.92 28.37
C TYR A 358 6.88 -2.02 28.94
N LYS A 359 7.56 -1.74 30.06
CA LYS A 359 8.48 -2.68 30.73
C LYS A 359 7.80 -3.97 31.19
N ASP A 360 6.55 -3.88 31.66
CA ASP A 360 5.75 -5.05 32.03
C ASP A 360 5.45 -5.98 30.84
N CYS A 361 5.52 -5.46 29.62
CA CYS A 361 5.31 -6.22 28.39
C CYS A 361 6.61 -6.63 27.71
N VAL A 362 7.80 -6.34 28.26
CA VAL A 362 9.08 -6.66 27.62
C VAL A 362 9.33 -8.18 27.64
N SER A 363 9.70 -8.73 26.49
CA SER A 363 10.07 -10.14 26.36
C SER A 363 11.32 -10.47 27.19
N THR A 364 11.26 -11.49 28.04
CA THR A 364 12.42 -11.96 28.82
C THR A 364 13.45 -12.70 27.98
N ASP A 365 13.05 -13.17 26.78
CA ASP A 365 13.83 -14.08 25.94
C ASP A 365 14.43 -13.39 24.70
N ALA A 366 14.09 -12.12 24.45
CA ALA A 366 14.57 -11.37 23.29
C ALA A 366 15.78 -10.49 23.68
N PRO A 367 16.88 -10.50 22.90
CA PRO A 367 17.96 -9.55 23.13
C PRO A 367 17.44 -8.13 22.97
N ALA A 368 17.93 -7.21 23.81
CA ALA A 368 17.59 -5.80 23.70
C ALA A 368 17.89 -5.30 22.29
N LEU A 369 16.93 -4.59 21.69
CA LEU A 369 17.19 -3.90 20.44
C LEU A 369 18.29 -2.89 20.73
N SER A 370 19.45 -3.07 20.09
CA SER A 370 20.57 -2.15 20.23
C SER A 370 20.21 -0.83 19.55
N CYS A 371 19.42 0.00 20.21
CA CYS A 371 19.26 1.39 19.83
C CYS A 371 20.52 2.10 20.32
N SER A 372 21.44 2.41 19.41
CA SER A 372 22.48 3.41 19.67
C SER A 372 21.78 4.75 19.84
N VAL A 373 21.33 5.04 21.06
CA VAL A 373 20.98 6.40 21.44
C VAL A 373 22.30 7.11 21.67
N SER A 374 22.95 7.56 20.58
CA SER A 374 23.85 8.69 20.73
C SER A 374 23.02 9.83 21.27
N SER A 375 23.52 10.49 22.31
CA SER A 375 22.93 11.67 22.94
C SER A 375 22.98 12.90 22.03
N GLY A 376 22.60 12.73 20.77
CA GLY A 376 22.69 13.66 19.65
C GLY A 376 22.61 12.87 18.34
N GLY A 377 21.60 13.16 17.53
CA GLY A 377 21.46 12.70 16.14
C GLY A 377 20.96 11.26 15.98
N VAL A 378 20.03 11.07 15.05
CA VAL A 378 19.83 9.80 14.33
C VAL A 378 21.22 9.27 13.94
N ASP A 379 21.52 7.97 14.03
CA ASP A 379 22.75 7.40 13.45
C ASP A 379 22.84 7.86 12.00
N GLU A 380 23.64 8.89 11.77
CA GLU A 380 23.65 9.65 10.51
C GLU A 380 24.10 8.73 9.38
N ILE A 381 25.01 7.80 9.67
CA ILE A 381 25.48 6.80 8.72
C ILE A 381 24.34 5.84 8.37
N ALA A 382 23.64 5.27 9.35
CA ALA A 382 22.52 4.38 9.07
C ALA A 382 21.37 5.09 8.34
N SER A 383 21.13 6.36 8.64
CA SER A 383 20.15 7.20 7.94
C SER A 383 20.54 7.43 6.49
N LEU A 384 21.79 7.81 6.23
CA LEU A 384 22.32 7.98 4.88
C LEU A 384 22.31 6.66 4.09
N ARG A 385 22.59 5.52 4.74
CA ARG A 385 22.46 4.19 4.11
C ARG A 385 21.03 3.89 3.67
N ARG A 386 20.02 4.17 4.50
CA ARG A 386 18.61 4.03 4.08
C ARG A 386 18.25 4.93 2.89
N CYS A 387 18.81 6.14 2.83
CA CYS A 387 18.65 7.00 1.66
C CYS A 387 19.29 6.38 0.40
N ILE A 388 20.46 5.78 0.52
CA ILE A 388 21.12 5.05 -0.58
C ILE A 388 20.28 3.84 -1.00
N ASP A 389 19.84 3.00 -0.06
CA ASP A 389 19.03 1.82 -0.37
C ASP A 389 17.74 2.17 -1.11
N ALA A 390 17.08 3.27 -0.71
CA ALA A 390 15.89 3.78 -1.39
C ALA A 390 16.21 4.27 -2.83
N LEU A 391 17.31 5.00 -3.01
CA LEU A 391 17.77 5.44 -4.33
C LEU A 391 18.14 4.25 -5.22
N ASP A 392 18.78 3.21 -4.67
CA ASP A 392 19.15 2.00 -5.40
C ASP A 392 17.90 1.24 -5.85
N GLN A 393 16.85 1.17 -5.02
CA GLN A 393 15.56 0.61 -5.44
C GLN A 393 14.92 1.42 -6.57
N GLU A 394 14.94 2.76 -6.49
CA GLU A 394 14.45 3.62 -7.57
C GLU A 394 15.26 3.41 -8.87
N LEU A 395 16.58 3.29 -8.75
CA LEU A 395 17.47 3.00 -9.87
C LEU A 395 17.15 1.66 -10.52
N MET A 396 16.89 0.61 -9.73
CA MET A 396 16.50 -0.70 -10.26
C MET A 396 15.19 -0.65 -11.05
N VAL A 397 14.19 0.13 -10.58
CA VAL A 397 12.94 0.35 -11.32
C VAL A 397 13.21 1.07 -12.65
N HIS A 398 14.02 2.13 -12.64
CA HIS A 398 14.38 2.86 -13.87
C HIS A 398 15.17 1.99 -14.87
N LEU A 399 16.13 1.21 -14.38
CA LEU A 399 16.90 0.28 -15.21
C LEU A 399 16.01 -0.79 -15.85
N THR A 400 15.05 -1.33 -15.08
CA THR A 400 14.07 -2.30 -15.57
C THR A 400 13.24 -1.71 -16.72
N ARG A 401 12.69 -0.50 -16.53
CA ARG A 401 11.94 0.21 -17.58
C ARG A 401 12.79 0.44 -18.83
N ARG A 402 14.02 0.91 -18.63
CA ARG A 402 14.96 1.17 -19.73
C ARG A 402 15.25 -0.10 -20.52
N GLN A 403 15.46 -1.24 -19.85
CA GLN A 403 15.67 -2.54 -20.51
C GLN A 403 14.45 -2.97 -21.34
N GLY A 404 13.22 -2.71 -20.86
CA GLY A 404 12.00 -2.93 -21.62
C GLY A 404 11.97 -2.16 -22.94
N ILE A 405 12.27 -0.85 -22.91
CA ILE A 405 12.35 0.00 -24.11
C ILE A 405 13.47 -0.48 -25.04
N VAL A 406 14.63 -0.85 -24.50
CA VAL A 406 15.74 -1.40 -25.29
C VAL A 406 15.35 -2.68 -26.03
N ALA A 407 14.57 -3.57 -25.38
CA ALA A 407 14.07 -4.79 -26.02
C ALA A 407 13.09 -4.50 -27.17
N GLN A 408 12.22 -3.49 -27.01
CA GLN A 408 11.32 -3.03 -28.08
C GLN A 408 12.11 -2.48 -29.27
N ILE A 409 13.11 -1.62 -29.01
CA ILE A 409 14.01 -1.11 -30.06
C ILE A 409 14.70 -2.26 -30.79
N GLY A 410 15.25 -3.23 -30.07
CA GLY A 410 15.89 -4.40 -30.67
C GLY A 410 14.94 -5.17 -31.60
N THR A 411 13.68 -5.31 -31.22
CA THR A 411 12.66 -5.97 -32.04
C THR A 411 12.35 -5.18 -33.32
N GLN A 412 12.23 -3.86 -33.21
CA GLN A 412 12.04 -3.01 -34.38
C GLN A 412 13.25 -3.06 -35.32
N LYS A 413 14.47 -3.07 -34.77
CA LYS A 413 15.71 -3.23 -35.56
C LYS A 413 15.73 -4.54 -36.32
N ILE A 414 15.36 -5.66 -35.69
CA ILE A 414 15.25 -6.97 -36.35
C ILE A 414 14.24 -6.90 -37.52
N LYS A 415 13.06 -6.33 -37.29
CA LYS A 415 12.02 -6.17 -38.33
C LYS A 415 12.50 -5.32 -39.51
N GLN A 416 13.35 -4.33 -39.24
CA GLN A 416 13.88 -3.37 -40.23
C GLN A 416 15.22 -3.81 -40.84
N GLY A 417 15.81 -4.93 -40.40
CA GLY A 417 17.15 -5.34 -40.82
C GLY A 417 18.27 -4.40 -40.35
N ALA A 418 18.03 -3.59 -39.32
CA ALA A 418 18.98 -2.61 -38.81
C ALA A 418 19.98 -3.24 -37.81
N ALA A 419 21.22 -2.71 -37.78
CA ALA A 419 22.25 -3.19 -36.87
C ALA A 419 21.96 -2.82 -35.39
N VAL A 420 22.31 -3.73 -34.48
CA VAL A 420 22.22 -3.49 -33.03
C VAL A 420 23.16 -2.36 -32.60
N LEU A 421 24.42 -2.41 -33.05
CA LEU A 421 25.41 -1.37 -32.79
C LEU A 421 25.10 -0.11 -33.59
N ASP A 422 25.05 1.02 -32.89
CA ASP A 422 24.92 2.36 -33.48
C ASP A 422 25.90 3.30 -32.76
N GLN A 423 27.11 3.43 -33.33
CA GLN A 423 28.19 4.21 -32.71
C GLN A 423 27.83 5.70 -32.59
N GLY A 424 27.09 6.25 -33.56
CA GLY A 424 26.67 7.65 -33.53
C GLY A 424 25.69 7.91 -32.40
N ARG A 425 24.70 7.02 -32.21
CA ARG A 425 23.75 7.14 -31.11
C ARG A 425 24.43 6.99 -29.74
N GLU A 426 25.34 6.02 -29.60
CA GLU A 426 26.07 5.82 -28.33
C GLU A 426 26.93 7.03 -27.96
N ALA A 427 27.66 7.60 -28.93
CA ALA A 427 28.42 8.83 -28.72
C ALA A 427 27.50 9.97 -28.23
N ALA A 428 26.34 10.16 -28.88
CA ALA A 428 25.38 11.19 -28.48
C ALA A 428 24.77 10.98 -27.08
N VAL A 429 24.59 9.72 -26.63
CA VAL A 429 24.19 9.42 -25.25
C VAL A 429 25.28 9.85 -24.28
N LEU A 430 26.54 9.50 -24.55
CA LEU A 430 27.66 9.85 -23.68
C LEU A 430 27.91 11.36 -23.61
N ASP A 431 27.76 12.08 -24.73
CA ASP A 431 27.85 13.55 -24.75
C ASP A 431 26.74 14.22 -23.94
N THR A 432 25.55 13.64 -23.93
CA THR A 432 24.43 14.12 -23.10
C THR A 432 24.72 13.82 -21.63
N ALA A 433 25.14 12.60 -21.30
CA ALA A 433 25.50 12.23 -19.93
C ALA A 433 26.60 13.11 -19.34
N ARG A 434 27.61 13.49 -20.15
CA ARG A 434 28.66 14.42 -19.74
C ARG A 434 28.12 15.80 -19.41
N ARG A 435 27.22 16.34 -20.24
CA ARG A 435 26.58 17.65 -20.01
C ARG A 435 25.71 17.63 -18.75
N ASP A 436 24.92 16.57 -18.58
CA ASP A 436 24.05 16.41 -17.41
C ASP A 436 24.87 16.24 -16.13
N ALA A 437 25.95 15.45 -16.17
CA ALA A 437 26.87 15.28 -15.04
C ALA A 437 27.45 16.63 -14.58
N LYS A 438 27.93 17.44 -15.53
CA LYS A 438 28.42 18.79 -15.24
C LYS A 438 27.35 19.70 -14.63
N GLN A 439 26.12 19.64 -15.14
CA GLN A 439 25.01 20.44 -14.60
C GLN A 439 24.61 20.02 -13.18
N LEU A 440 24.69 18.72 -12.88
CA LEU A 440 24.34 18.15 -11.58
C LEU A 440 25.52 18.13 -10.58
N GLY A 441 26.72 18.54 -11.01
CA GLY A 441 27.93 18.55 -10.18
C GLY A 441 28.55 17.18 -9.93
N LEU A 442 28.25 16.20 -10.79
CA LEU A 442 28.82 14.85 -10.75
C LEU A 442 30.15 14.80 -11.52
N ASP A 443 31.10 13.99 -11.06
CA ASP A 443 32.33 13.71 -11.80
C ASP A 443 32.01 13.13 -13.19
N GLU A 444 32.54 13.77 -14.23
CA GLU A 444 32.23 13.42 -15.62
C GLU A 444 32.69 12.01 -15.96
N ASP A 445 33.88 11.61 -15.51
CA ASP A 445 34.47 10.29 -15.82
C ASP A 445 33.69 9.16 -15.13
N ALA A 446 33.28 9.35 -13.87
CA ALA A 446 32.42 8.42 -13.16
C ALA A 446 31.06 8.26 -13.84
N ALA A 447 30.42 9.37 -14.24
CA ALA A 447 29.14 9.34 -14.94
C ALA A 447 29.23 8.59 -16.28
N LEU A 448 30.31 8.83 -17.03
CA LEU A 448 30.57 8.17 -18.30
C LEU A 448 30.81 6.67 -18.10
N ALA A 449 31.56 6.24 -17.08
CA ALA A 449 31.80 4.83 -16.79
C ALA A 449 30.50 4.06 -16.52
N VAL A 450 29.60 4.63 -15.71
CA VAL A 450 28.27 4.04 -15.44
C VAL A 450 27.44 3.95 -16.72
N MET A 451 27.39 5.02 -17.50
CA MET A 451 26.60 5.05 -18.73
C MET A 451 27.14 4.12 -19.81
N GLN A 452 28.46 3.97 -19.93
CA GLN A 452 29.10 3.01 -20.82
C GLN A 452 28.70 1.57 -20.48
N GLU A 453 28.67 1.22 -19.18
CA GLU A 453 28.24 -0.10 -18.75
C GLU A 453 26.76 -0.34 -19.05
N ILE A 454 25.89 0.63 -18.79
CA ILE A 454 24.47 0.56 -19.14
C ILE A 454 24.27 0.37 -20.65
N ILE A 455 25.00 1.10 -21.48
CA ILE A 455 24.98 0.95 -22.95
C ILE A 455 25.44 -0.45 -23.35
N ARG A 456 26.55 -0.93 -22.76
CA ARG A 456 27.08 -2.26 -23.03
C ARG A 456 26.05 -3.36 -22.71
N GLN A 457 25.41 -3.30 -21.56
CA GLN A 457 24.34 -4.23 -21.18
C GLN A 457 23.14 -4.17 -22.13
N SER A 458 22.82 -2.98 -22.65
CA SER A 458 21.74 -2.80 -23.63
C SER A 458 22.01 -3.52 -24.95
N ARG A 459 23.25 -3.47 -25.43
CA ARG A 459 23.66 -4.20 -26.64
C ARG A 459 23.56 -5.70 -26.43
N LEU A 460 24.13 -6.19 -25.33
CA LEU A 460 24.11 -7.62 -24.99
C LEU A 460 22.68 -8.16 -24.91
N LEU A 461 21.75 -7.39 -24.35
CA LEU A 461 20.33 -7.74 -24.32
C LEU A 461 19.74 -7.88 -25.74
N GLN A 462 19.96 -6.89 -26.60
CA GLN A 462 19.45 -6.91 -27.98
C GLN A 462 20.05 -8.06 -28.80
N GLU A 463 21.36 -8.28 -28.69
CA GLU A 463 22.05 -9.39 -29.37
C GLU A 463 21.54 -10.75 -28.92
N ARG A 464 21.33 -10.93 -27.60
CA ARG A 464 20.76 -12.16 -27.04
C ARG A 464 19.34 -12.41 -27.57
N ASN A 465 18.51 -11.38 -27.62
CA ASN A 465 17.14 -11.49 -28.12
C ASN A 465 17.11 -11.79 -29.63
N ALA A 466 18.00 -11.18 -30.41
CA ALA A 466 18.15 -11.48 -31.84
C ALA A 466 18.57 -12.94 -32.10
N LYS A 467 19.49 -13.49 -31.30
CA LYS A 467 19.98 -14.88 -31.44
C LYS A 467 18.95 -15.94 -31.07
N THR A 468 18.18 -15.69 -30.01
CA THR A 468 17.28 -16.71 -29.44
C THR A 468 15.93 -16.79 -30.15
N GLY A 469 15.63 -15.86 -31.07
CA GLY A 469 14.30 -15.76 -31.69
C GLY A 469 13.18 -15.54 -30.67
N ARG A 470 13.51 -15.30 -29.40
CA ARG A 470 12.57 -14.93 -28.34
C ARG A 470 12.09 -13.53 -28.67
N ALA A 471 11.04 -13.49 -29.48
CA ALA A 471 10.19 -12.34 -29.64
C ALA A 471 9.84 -11.81 -28.25
N VAL A 472 9.73 -10.49 -28.19
CA VAL A 472 9.21 -9.60 -27.14
C VAL A 472 8.34 -10.25 -26.05
N GLU A 473 7.56 -11.30 -26.30
CA GLU A 473 6.63 -11.92 -25.35
C GLU A 473 7.23 -12.34 -24.01
N GLU A 474 8.41 -12.98 -23.95
CA GLU A 474 9.00 -13.37 -22.67
C GLU A 474 9.60 -12.17 -21.92
N THR A 475 10.22 -11.21 -22.63
CA THR A 475 10.76 -10.00 -21.99
C THR A 475 9.63 -9.05 -21.58
N ASN A 476 8.54 -8.97 -22.34
CA ASN A 476 7.35 -8.22 -21.95
C ASN A 476 6.59 -8.88 -20.79
N ARG A 477 6.57 -10.22 -20.72
CA ARG A 477 6.05 -10.96 -19.55
C ARG A 477 6.90 -10.76 -18.29
N LEU A 478 8.21 -10.58 -18.44
CA LEU A 478 9.15 -10.40 -17.33
C LEU A 478 9.43 -8.93 -16.95
N VAL A 479 9.24 -7.97 -17.87
CA VAL A 479 9.71 -6.58 -17.73
C VAL A 479 8.62 -5.54 -18.02
N MET A 480 7.60 -5.86 -18.82
CA MET A 480 6.60 -4.86 -19.22
C MET A 480 5.28 -4.94 -18.50
N GLY A 481 4.72 -6.11 -18.13
CA GLY A 481 3.47 -6.19 -17.35
C GLY A 481 2.21 -5.55 -17.97
N VAL A 482 2.37 -4.71 -19.01
CA VAL A 482 1.36 -4.04 -19.81
C VAL A 482 1.01 -4.96 -20.96
N THR A 483 -0.03 -5.76 -20.79
CA THR A 483 -0.66 -6.47 -21.91
C THR A 483 -1.75 -5.59 -22.47
N VAL A 484 -1.44 -4.89 -23.56
CA VAL A 484 -2.44 -4.28 -24.45
C VAL A 484 -2.77 -5.31 -25.51
N ASN A 485 -4.04 -5.68 -25.65
CA ASN A 485 -4.46 -6.51 -26.77
C ASN A 485 -4.22 -5.72 -28.07
N GLU A 486 -3.51 -6.28 -29.06
CA GLU A 486 -3.07 -5.53 -30.26
C GLU A 486 -4.24 -4.98 -31.10
N GLN A 487 -5.46 -5.50 -30.91
CA GLN A 487 -6.68 -5.00 -31.54
C GLN A 487 -7.23 -3.72 -30.90
N ASP A 488 -6.79 -3.38 -29.68
CA ASP A 488 -7.45 -2.37 -28.82
C ASP A 488 -6.79 -0.98 -28.80
N THR A 489 -5.51 -0.86 -29.19
CA THR A 489 -4.82 0.45 -29.31
C THR A 489 -5.48 1.38 -30.34
N LYS A 490 -6.17 0.81 -31.34
CA LYS A 490 -6.94 1.58 -32.33
C LYS A 490 -8.24 2.16 -31.76
N ALA A 491 -8.80 1.60 -30.70
CA ALA A 491 -10.06 2.05 -30.10
C ALA A 491 -9.88 3.29 -29.21
N ILE A 492 -8.78 3.35 -28.46
CA ILE A 492 -8.46 4.48 -27.55
C ILE A 492 -8.12 5.74 -28.37
N ASN A 493 -7.29 5.61 -29.42
CA ASN A 493 -6.90 6.75 -30.26
C ASN A 493 -8.02 7.29 -31.17
N ASN A 494 -9.08 6.52 -31.44
CA ASN A 494 -10.18 6.95 -32.31
C ASN A 494 -11.24 7.83 -31.62
N LYS A 495 -11.22 7.94 -30.28
CA LYS A 495 -12.14 8.85 -29.56
C LYS A 495 -11.64 10.29 -29.47
N GLY A 496 -10.33 10.54 -29.61
CA GLY A 496 -9.74 11.87 -29.55
C GLY A 496 -9.76 12.66 -30.88
N ALA A 497 -10.21 12.06 -31.98
CA ALA A 497 -10.09 12.64 -33.33
C ALA A 497 -11.43 12.99 -34.00
N LYS A 498 -12.56 13.00 -33.26
CA LYS A 498 -13.90 13.24 -33.83
C LYS A 498 -14.65 14.47 -33.31
N GLU A 499 -14.00 15.32 -32.54
CA GLU A 499 -14.51 16.66 -32.25
C GLU A 499 -13.49 17.68 -32.75
N ASP A 500 -13.58 17.99 -34.05
CA ASP A 500 -13.29 19.32 -34.63
C ASP A 500 -13.25 19.22 -36.16
N ALA A 501 -14.37 19.58 -36.81
CA ALA A 501 -14.42 20.31 -38.08
C ALA A 501 -15.87 20.42 -38.60
N PRO A 502 -16.19 21.54 -39.25
CA PRO A 502 -16.76 22.76 -38.69
C PRO A 502 -18.29 22.73 -38.49
#